data_AF-A0A378US86-F1
#
_entry.id   AF-A0A378US86-F1
#
_cell.length_a   1.000
_cell.length_b   1.000
_cell.length_c   1.000
_cell.angle_alpha   90.00
_cell.angle_beta   90.00
_cell.angle_gamma   90.00
#
_symmetry.space_group_name_H-M   'P 1'
#
loop_
_entity.id
_entity.type
_entity.pdbx_description
1 polymer ?
#
loop_
_entity_poly.entity_id
_entity_poly.type
_entity_poly.pdbx_seq_one_letter_code
_entity_poly.pdbx_strand_id
1 'polypeptide(L)'
;MTVTGTDSQMSDDSGTMAPRECLAVDGAAQAPVYADSGFTDEQEVTLSEPDVLVHYAKQAVVRFADAGQAKAFYDASVRQWPACKHYTHTQTGTLWDVGPISTDGGVLSTVATQSNAQAGGWACGRALTANNNIVVDVNTCSAKPADSAVKIVKQISARIDTPPIVS
;
A
#
# COMPACT_ATOMS: atom_id res chain seq x y z
N MET A 1 -11.18 0.14 15.40
CA MET A 1 -9.93 -0.57 15.10
C MET A 1 -8.98 -0.62 16.30
N THR A 2 -8.34 -1.76 16.48
CA THR A 2 -7.20 -2.02 17.39
C THR A 2 -6.04 -2.59 16.58
N VAL A 3 -4.82 -2.59 17.13
CA VAL A 3 -3.69 -3.31 16.50
C VAL A 3 -3.97 -4.81 16.56
N THR A 4 -3.90 -5.47 15.39
CA THR A 4 -4.11 -6.92 15.25
C THR A 4 -2.87 -7.64 14.71
N GLY A 5 -1.87 -6.90 14.22
CA GLY A 5 -0.58 -7.45 13.81
C GLY A 5 0.53 -6.40 13.84
N THR A 6 1.75 -6.87 14.08
CA THR A 6 2.99 -6.10 13.93
C THR A 6 4.01 -7.03 13.33
N ASP A 7 4.66 -6.59 12.27
CA ASP A 7 5.65 -7.39 11.54
C ASP A 7 6.84 -6.52 11.11
N SER A 8 7.92 -7.18 10.76
CA SER A 8 9.10 -6.61 10.13
C SER A 8 9.54 -7.42 8.91
N GLN A 9 8.65 -8.28 8.42
CA GLN A 9 8.83 -9.08 7.23
C GLN A 9 7.65 -8.90 6.30
N MET A 10 7.95 -8.54 5.05
CA MET A 10 6.96 -8.35 4.00
C MET A 10 6.24 -9.66 3.63
N SER A 11 4.93 -9.57 3.40
CA SER A 11 4.08 -10.68 2.95
C SER A 11 4.29 -11.02 1.47
N ASP A 12 4.02 -12.25 1.07
CA ASP A 12 3.99 -12.66 -0.35
C ASP A 12 2.62 -13.27 -0.70
N ASP A 13 1.73 -12.43 -1.23
CA ASP A 13 0.41 -12.86 -1.68
C ASP A 13 0.37 -13.20 -3.18
N SER A 14 1.52 -13.20 -3.86
CA SER A 14 1.60 -13.33 -5.33
C SER A 14 1.12 -14.67 -5.87
N GLY A 15 1.08 -15.71 -5.03
CA GLY A 15 0.53 -17.01 -5.38
C GLY A 15 -1.00 -17.08 -5.35
N THR A 16 -1.66 -16.08 -4.78
CA THR A 16 -3.10 -16.11 -4.46
C THR A 16 -3.93 -15.08 -5.21
N MET A 17 -3.27 -14.35 -6.11
CA MET A 17 -3.88 -13.28 -6.89
C MET A 17 -3.32 -13.25 -8.31
N ALA A 18 -4.13 -12.78 -9.26
CA ALA A 18 -3.73 -12.64 -10.66
C ALA A 18 -4.39 -11.40 -11.30
N PRO A 19 -3.72 -10.73 -12.25
CA PRO A 19 -2.38 -11.03 -12.74
C PRO A 19 -1.29 -10.46 -11.80
N ARG A 20 -0.06 -10.99 -11.86
CA ARG A 20 0.99 -10.71 -10.86
C ARG A 20 1.39 -9.23 -10.81
N GLU A 21 1.30 -8.52 -11.92
CA GLU A 21 1.58 -7.08 -12.01
C GLU A 21 0.66 -6.21 -11.11
N CYS A 22 -0.50 -6.74 -10.72
CA CYS A 22 -1.43 -6.06 -9.83
C CYS A 22 -1.07 -6.17 -8.34
N LEU A 23 -0.06 -6.97 -7.97
CA LEU A 23 0.30 -7.20 -6.58
C LEU A 23 0.60 -5.91 -5.80
N ALA A 24 1.27 -4.94 -6.43
CA ALA A 24 1.57 -3.65 -5.81
C ALA A 24 0.32 -2.81 -5.50
N VAL A 25 -0.76 -3.02 -6.26
CA VAL A 25 -2.06 -2.38 -6.05
C VAL A 25 -2.93 -3.20 -5.08
N ASP A 26 -2.78 -4.51 -5.02
CA ASP A 26 -3.57 -5.34 -4.12
C ASP A 26 -3.21 -5.12 -2.64
N GLY A 27 -1.91 -5.03 -2.33
CA GLY A 27 -1.43 -4.97 -0.95
C GLY A 27 -0.24 -4.07 -0.74
N ALA A 28 -0.08 -3.58 0.50
CA ALA A 28 1.11 -2.87 0.97
C ALA A 28 2.21 -3.86 1.38
N ALA A 29 3.46 -3.43 1.27
CA ALA A 29 4.64 -4.15 1.77
C ALA A 29 4.69 -5.62 1.30
N GLN A 30 4.58 -5.81 -0.02
CA GLN A 30 4.63 -7.13 -0.66
C GLN A 30 6.07 -7.47 -1.06
N ALA A 31 6.60 -8.58 -0.55
CA ALA A 31 7.98 -8.99 -0.76
C ALA A 31 8.36 -9.07 -2.25
N PRO A 32 7.53 -9.61 -3.16
CA PRO A 32 7.86 -9.63 -4.59
C PRO A 32 7.86 -8.25 -5.26
N VAL A 33 7.15 -7.26 -4.70
CA VAL A 33 7.14 -5.88 -5.21
C VAL A 33 8.41 -5.13 -4.82
N TYR A 34 8.91 -5.40 -3.61
CA TYR A 34 10.14 -4.81 -3.09
C TYR A 34 11.40 -5.62 -3.43
N ALA A 35 11.27 -6.79 -4.05
CA ALA A 35 12.38 -7.60 -4.50
C ALA A 35 13.35 -6.76 -5.35
N ASP A 36 14.65 -6.93 -5.10
CA ASP A 36 15.74 -6.24 -5.80
C ASP A 36 15.71 -4.70 -5.74
N SER A 37 14.84 -4.10 -4.92
CA SER A 37 14.75 -2.64 -4.77
C SER A 37 15.89 -2.03 -3.94
N GLY A 38 16.59 -2.86 -3.17
CA GLY A 38 17.65 -2.42 -2.26
C GLY A 38 17.16 -1.87 -0.91
N PHE A 39 15.91 -2.14 -0.52
CA PHE A 39 15.45 -1.87 0.84
C PHE A 39 16.28 -2.65 1.87
N THR A 40 16.44 -2.09 3.07
CA THR A 40 17.25 -2.69 4.15
C THR A 40 16.42 -3.17 5.31
N ASP A 41 15.34 -2.45 5.62
CA ASP A 41 14.48 -2.73 6.77
C ASP A 41 13.03 -2.37 6.44
N GLU A 42 12.11 -3.00 7.17
CA GLU A 42 10.68 -2.78 7.07
C GLU A 42 10.07 -2.87 8.47
N GLN A 43 9.02 -2.10 8.72
CA GLN A 43 8.17 -2.21 9.89
C GLN A 43 6.72 -1.93 9.49
N GLU A 44 5.80 -2.82 9.88
CA GLU A 44 4.38 -2.69 9.59
C GLU A 44 3.49 -2.94 10.80
N VAL A 45 2.33 -2.31 10.76
CA VAL A 45 1.24 -2.56 11.70
C VAL A 45 -0.05 -2.77 10.93
N THR A 46 -0.79 -3.80 11.32
CA THR A 46 -2.15 -4.06 10.85
C THR A 46 -3.15 -3.71 11.95
N LEU A 47 -4.23 -3.03 11.55
CA LEU A 47 -5.32 -2.63 12.42
C LEU A 47 -6.67 -3.07 11.82
N SER A 48 -7.53 -3.59 12.67
CA SER A 48 -8.93 -3.90 12.34
C SER A 48 -9.79 -3.92 13.59
N GLU A 49 -11.10 -4.00 13.45
CA GLU A 49 -11.97 -4.39 14.56
C GLU A 49 -11.72 -5.85 15.00
N PRO A 50 -11.92 -6.19 16.28
CA PRO A 50 -11.67 -7.53 16.81
C PRO A 50 -12.74 -8.57 16.38
N ASP A 51 -13.98 -8.13 16.16
CA ASP A 51 -15.11 -9.04 15.96
C ASP A 51 -15.56 -9.09 14.49
N VAL A 52 -16.00 -7.96 13.96
CA VAL A 52 -16.54 -7.84 12.60
C VAL A 52 -15.65 -6.91 11.81
N LEU A 53 -15.07 -7.42 10.73
CA LEU A 53 -14.19 -6.64 9.86
C LEU A 53 -15.00 -5.56 9.11
N VAL A 54 -15.01 -4.35 9.67
CA VAL A 54 -15.62 -3.17 9.04
C VAL A 54 -14.55 -2.28 8.42
N HIS A 55 -13.40 -2.20 9.07
CA HIS A 55 -12.23 -1.48 8.60
C HIS A 55 -10.98 -2.34 8.71
N TYR A 56 -10.13 -2.19 7.71
CA TYR A 56 -8.78 -2.71 7.70
C TYR A 56 -7.81 -1.57 7.42
N ALA A 57 -6.66 -1.56 8.09
CA ALA A 57 -5.54 -0.71 7.74
C ALA A 57 -4.24 -1.47 7.93
N LYS A 58 -3.42 -1.55 6.89
CA LYS A 58 -2.02 -1.92 6.95
C LYS A 58 -1.19 -0.70 6.59
N GLN A 59 -0.27 -0.35 7.48
CA GLN A 59 0.63 0.79 7.30
C GLN A 59 2.07 0.31 7.52
N ALA A 60 2.91 0.54 6.52
CA ALA A 60 4.29 0.11 6.52
C ALA A 60 5.24 1.29 6.25
N VAL A 61 6.42 1.23 6.86
CA VAL A 61 7.56 2.08 6.51
C VAL A 61 8.71 1.18 6.07
N VAL A 62 9.27 1.48 4.90
CA VAL A 62 10.33 0.70 4.27
C VAL A 62 11.56 1.57 4.08
N ARG A 63 12.67 1.15 4.69
CA ARG A 63 13.93 1.88 4.69
C ARG A 63 14.79 1.48 3.50
N PHE A 64 15.37 2.49 2.87
CA PHE A 64 16.42 2.36 1.85
C PHE A 64 17.73 2.96 2.38
N ALA A 65 18.84 2.73 1.66
CA ALA A 65 20.14 3.27 2.06
C ALA A 65 20.14 4.81 2.02
N ASP A 66 19.49 5.40 1.02
CA ASP A 66 19.41 6.84 0.84
C ASP A 66 18.07 7.29 0.21
N ALA A 67 17.88 8.61 0.15
CA ALA A 67 16.69 9.24 -0.40
C ALA A 67 16.54 9.03 -1.92
N GLY A 68 17.64 8.86 -2.64
CA GLY A 68 17.63 8.58 -4.07
C GLY A 68 17.02 7.22 -4.38
N GLN A 69 17.37 6.19 -3.60
CA GLN A 69 16.81 4.85 -3.73
C GLN A 69 15.32 4.78 -3.37
N ALA A 70 14.92 5.41 -2.25
CA ALA A 70 13.50 5.50 -1.88
C ALA A 70 12.68 6.20 -2.98
N LYS A 71 13.20 7.30 -3.53
CA LYS A 71 12.60 8.00 -4.67
C LYS A 71 12.55 7.12 -5.93
N ALA A 72 13.60 6.35 -6.22
CA ALA A 72 13.62 5.47 -7.38
C ALA A 72 12.53 4.39 -7.29
N PHE A 73 12.30 3.84 -6.10
CA PHE A 73 11.20 2.89 -5.84
C PHE A 73 9.83 3.53 -6.03
N TYR A 74 9.62 4.74 -5.51
CA TYR A 74 8.40 5.53 -5.74
C TYR A 74 8.17 5.75 -7.24
N ASP A 75 9.18 6.22 -7.97
CA ASP A 75 9.06 6.52 -9.41
C ASP A 75 8.79 5.24 -10.22
N ALA A 76 9.36 4.10 -9.82
CA ALA A 76 9.06 2.80 -10.42
C ALA A 76 7.60 2.38 -10.16
N SER A 77 7.11 2.56 -8.93
CA SER A 77 5.72 2.29 -8.56
C SER A 77 4.74 3.14 -9.37
N VAL A 78 5.05 4.43 -9.56
CA VAL A 78 4.25 5.35 -10.41
C VAL A 78 4.13 4.84 -11.84
N ARG A 79 5.19 4.25 -12.40
CA ARG A 79 5.15 3.65 -13.74
C ARG A 79 4.43 2.30 -13.77
N GLN A 80 4.52 1.52 -12.69
CA GLN A 80 3.98 0.17 -12.62
C GLN A 80 2.47 0.13 -12.38
N TRP A 81 1.95 0.91 -11.43
CA TRP A 81 0.54 0.82 -11.00
C TRP A 81 -0.46 0.97 -12.15
N PRO A 82 -0.26 1.85 -13.16
CA PRO A 82 -1.18 1.98 -14.29
C PRO A 82 -1.40 0.72 -15.12
N ALA A 83 -0.51 -0.27 -15.06
CA ALA A 83 -0.69 -1.55 -15.73
C ALA A 83 -1.81 -2.40 -15.10
N CYS A 84 -2.08 -2.22 -13.80
CA CYS A 84 -3.15 -2.92 -13.13
C CYS A 84 -4.50 -2.24 -13.38
N LYS A 85 -5.44 -2.98 -13.98
CA LYS A 85 -6.82 -2.53 -14.21
C LYS A 85 -7.84 -3.38 -13.48
N HIS A 86 -7.63 -4.69 -13.51
CA HIS A 86 -8.48 -5.67 -12.87
C HIS A 86 -7.60 -6.76 -12.29
N TYR A 87 -8.00 -7.31 -11.15
CA TYR A 87 -7.37 -8.49 -10.60
C TYR A 87 -8.38 -9.39 -9.90
N THR A 88 -7.97 -10.63 -9.66
CA THR A 88 -8.78 -11.67 -9.02
C THR A 88 -7.97 -12.29 -7.91
N HIS A 89 -8.58 -12.47 -6.73
CA HIS A 89 -8.05 -13.38 -5.72
C HIS A 89 -8.47 -14.79 -6.09
N THR A 90 -7.52 -15.65 -6.46
CA THR A 90 -7.77 -16.95 -7.07
C THR A 90 -8.35 -17.97 -6.09
N GLN A 91 -8.10 -17.78 -4.79
CA GLN A 91 -8.59 -18.65 -3.73
C GLN A 91 -10.07 -18.40 -3.39
N THR A 92 -10.50 -17.15 -3.44
CA THR A 92 -11.85 -16.73 -3.03
C THR A 92 -12.77 -16.45 -4.22
N GLY A 93 -12.21 -16.22 -5.41
CA GLY A 93 -12.95 -15.81 -6.60
C GLY A 93 -13.43 -14.35 -6.56
N THR A 94 -12.93 -13.52 -5.63
CA THR A 94 -13.30 -12.10 -5.58
C THR A 94 -12.66 -11.35 -6.73
N LEU A 95 -13.45 -10.50 -7.39
CA LEU A 95 -13.05 -9.71 -8.55
C LEU A 95 -12.89 -8.25 -8.13
N TRP A 96 -11.83 -7.61 -8.60
CA TRP A 96 -11.47 -6.26 -8.19
C TRP A 96 -11.21 -5.36 -9.39
N ASP A 97 -11.82 -4.18 -9.38
CA ASP A 97 -11.63 -3.12 -10.36
C ASP A 97 -10.78 -2.00 -9.77
N VAL A 98 -9.68 -1.67 -10.44
CA VAL A 98 -8.77 -0.59 -10.02
C VAL A 98 -9.26 0.74 -10.60
N GLY A 99 -9.52 1.69 -9.70
CA GLY A 99 -9.92 3.04 -10.06
C GLY A 99 -8.79 3.87 -10.67
N PRO A 100 -9.05 5.15 -10.96
CA PRO A 100 -8.02 6.07 -11.44
C PRO A 100 -6.83 6.11 -10.47
N ILE A 101 -5.64 6.28 -11.03
CA ILE A 101 -4.40 6.46 -10.27
C ILE A 101 -4.06 7.95 -10.26
N SER A 102 -3.71 8.47 -9.09
CA SER A 102 -3.27 9.85 -8.88
C SER A 102 -1.86 9.87 -8.28
N THR A 103 -1.13 10.95 -8.55
CA THR A 103 0.16 11.27 -7.91
C THR A 103 0.12 12.64 -7.20
N ASP A 104 -1.09 13.12 -6.86
CA ASP A 104 -1.30 14.47 -6.36
C ASP A 104 -0.53 14.71 -5.04
N GLY A 105 0.22 15.81 -5.00
CA GLY A 105 1.02 16.17 -3.83
C GLY A 105 2.11 15.15 -3.48
N GLY A 106 2.62 14.39 -4.47
CA GLY A 106 3.68 13.40 -4.24
C GLY A 106 3.21 12.10 -3.58
N VAL A 107 1.90 11.85 -3.56
CA VAL A 107 1.31 10.60 -3.07
C VAL A 107 0.73 9.83 -4.25
N LEU A 108 1.33 8.69 -4.57
CA LEU A 108 0.78 7.72 -5.50
C LEU A 108 -0.43 7.05 -4.82
N SER A 109 -1.61 7.06 -5.44
CA SER A 109 -2.82 6.52 -4.81
C SER A 109 -3.85 6.01 -5.81
N THR A 110 -4.68 5.07 -5.35
CA THR A 110 -5.86 4.56 -6.07
C THR A 110 -6.85 3.90 -5.10
N VAL A 111 -8.03 3.53 -5.59
CA VAL A 111 -9.00 2.69 -4.87
C VAL A 111 -9.34 1.49 -5.75
N ALA A 112 -9.12 0.28 -5.24
CA ALA A 112 -9.59 -0.96 -5.83
C ALA A 112 -10.94 -1.34 -5.21
N THR A 113 -11.96 -1.61 -6.02
CA THR A 113 -13.32 -1.95 -5.56
C THR A 113 -13.62 -3.40 -5.89
N GLN A 114 -14.16 -4.14 -4.92
CA GLN A 114 -14.58 -5.52 -5.16
C GLN A 114 -15.91 -5.53 -5.92
N SER A 115 -15.87 -5.88 -7.20
CA SER A 115 -16.99 -5.79 -8.15
C SER A 115 -18.10 -6.80 -7.85
N ASN A 116 -17.75 -7.94 -7.24
CA ASN A 116 -18.68 -9.00 -6.84
C ASN A 116 -18.93 -9.05 -5.32
N ALA A 117 -18.82 -7.91 -4.63
CA ALA A 117 -19.11 -7.83 -3.20
C ALA A 117 -20.60 -8.06 -2.90
N GLN A 118 -20.87 -8.58 -1.70
CA GLN A 118 -22.23 -8.68 -1.16
C GLN A 118 -22.81 -7.29 -0.82
N ALA A 119 -24.08 -7.26 -0.44
CA ALA A 119 -24.73 -6.04 0.06
C ALA A 119 -23.91 -5.42 1.20
N GLY A 120 -23.55 -4.14 1.04
CA GLY A 120 -22.61 -3.45 1.92
C GLY A 120 -21.34 -2.98 1.21
N GLY A 121 -20.92 -3.69 0.15
CA GLY A 121 -19.75 -3.33 -0.66
C GLY A 121 -18.42 -3.49 0.06
N TRP A 122 -17.34 -3.54 -0.71
CA TRP A 122 -15.98 -3.58 -0.18
C TRP A 122 -15.01 -2.95 -1.18
N ALA A 123 -14.09 -2.14 -0.68
CA ALA A 123 -13.06 -1.51 -1.47
C ALA A 123 -11.82 -1.24 -0.60
N CYS A 124 -10.67 -1.18 -1.25
CA CYS A 124 -9.39 -0.90 -0.62
C CYS A 124 -8.75 0.34 -1.26
N GLY A 125 -8.41 1.33 -0.44
CA GLY A 125 -7.55 2.44 -0.81
C GLY A 125 -6.09 2.05 -0.69
N ARG A 126 -5.29 2.42 -1.69
CA ARG A 126 -3.84 2.29 -1.69
C ARG A 126 -3.22 3.67 -1.75
N ALA A 127 -2.16 3.87 -0.97
CA ALA A 127 -1.35 5.06 -1.06
C ALA A 127 0.12 4.75 -0.77
N LEU A 128 1.00 5.42 -1.50
CA LEU A 128 2.44 5.25 -1.41
C LEU A 128 3.15 6.60 -1.60
N THR A 129 4.16 6.89 -0.78
CA THR A 129 5.03 8.07 -0.95
C THR A 129 6.45 7.74 -0.52
N ALA A 130 7.41 8.58 -0.92
CA ALA A 130 8.78 8.53 -0.42
C ALA A 130 9.13 9.87 0.23
N ASN A 131 9.73 9.82 1.41
CA ASN A 131 10.27 10.98 2.12
C ASN A 131 11.58 10.59 2.80
N ASN A 132 12.65 11.37 2.58
CA ASN A 132 14.01 10.97 2.92
C ASN A 132 14.31 9.57 2.34
N ASN A 133 15.00 8.71 3.07
CA ASN A 133 15.31 7.34 2.69
C ASN A 133 14.20 6.33 3.06
N ILE A 134 12.97 6.78 3.29
CA ILE A 134 11.85 5.94 3.71
C ILE A 134 10.72 6.00 2.67
N VAL A 135 10.20 4.85 2.28
CA VAL A 135 8.92 4.70 1.58
C VAL A 135 7.83 4.41 2.61
N VAL A 136 6.73 5.14 2.55
CA VAL A 136 5.52 4.85 3.34
C VAL A 136 4.51 4.18 2.40
N ASP A 137 4.06 2.99 2.75
CA ASP A 137 3.15 2.18 1.94
C ASP A 137 1.92 1.74 2.77
N VAL A 138 0.72 2.11 2.32
CA VAL A 138 -0.51 1.97 3.10
C VAL A 138 -1.64 1.37 2.30
N ASN A 139 -2.30 0.35 2.86
CA ASN A 139 -3.52 -0.24 2.36
C ASN A 139 -4.63 -0.07 3.39
N THR A 140 -5.77 0.49 3.01
CA THR A 140 -6.94 0.60 3.90
C THR A 140 -8.18 0.04 3.22
N CYS A 141 -9.01 -0.73 3.91
CA CYS A 141 -10.23 -1.26 3.31
C CYS A 141 -11.47 -0.98 4.17
N SER A 142 -12.58 -0.70 3.49
CA SER A 142 -13.92 -0.58 4.09
C SER A 142 -14.97 -0.63 2.97
N ALA A 143 -16.25 -0.48 3.33
CA ALA A 143 -17.30 -0.28 2.32
C ALA A 143 -17.06 0.97 1.43
N LYS A 144 -16.43 2.02 1.99
CA LYS A 144 -16.15 3.31 1.32
C LYS A 144 -14.85 3.91 1.86
N PRO A 145 -13.67 3.42 1.43
CA PRO A 145 -12.39 3.82 2.01
C PRO A 145 -12.00 5.28 1.73
N ALA A 146 -12.57 5.89 0.68
CA ALA A 146 -12.30 7.28 0.27
C ALA A 146 -10.79 7.60 0.25
N ASP A 147 -10.37 8.67 0.92
CA ASP A 147 -8.99 9.14 0.99
C ASP A 147 -8.22 8.66 2.24
N SER A 148 -8.71 7.62 2.94
CA SER A 148 -8.11 7.16 4.19
C SER A 148 -6.63 6.74 4.05
N ALA A 149 -6.28 5.97 3.01
CA ALA A 149 -4.89 5.60 2.76
C ALA A 149 -3.99 6.83 2.54
N VAL A 150 -4.47 7.82 1.76
CA VAL A 150 -3.74 9.09 1.50
C VAL A 150 -3.52 9.88 2.79
N LYS A 151 -4.54 9.96 3.66
CA LYS A 151 -4.43 10.64 4.96
C LYS A 151 -3.38 9.98 5.86
N ILE A 152 -3.40 8.65 5.96
CA ILE A 152 -2.44 7.91 6.79
C ILE A 152 -1.01 8.08 6.25
N VAL A 153 -0.79 7.92 4.94
CA VAL A 153 0.52 8.13 4.31
C VAL A 153 1.07 9.52 4.63
N LYS A 154 0.25 10.56 4.51
CA LYS A 154 0.66 11.94 4.82
C LYS A 154 1.00 12.12 6.31
N GLN A 155 0.22 11.52 7.20
CA GLN A 155 0.46 11.58 8.65
C GLN A 155 1.76 10.89 9.07
N ILE A 156 2.07 9.73 8.47
CA ILE A 156 3.34 9.03 8.72
C ILE A 156 4.49 9.81 8.09
N SER A 157 4.33 10.27 6.85
CA SER A 157 5.38 11.03 6.14
C SER A 157 5.79 12.31 6.87
N ALA A 158 4.84 13.00 7.51
CA ALA A 158 5.10 14.18 8.34
C ALA A 158 5.91 13.90 9.62
N ARG A 159 6.05 12.63 10.03
CA ARG A 159 6.86 12.21 11.19
C ARG A 159 8.25 11.73 10.81
N ILE A 160 8.57 11.64 9.52
CA ILE A 160 9.90 11.29 9.05
C ILE A 160 10.78 12.54 9.17
N ASP A 161 11.88 12.42 9.90
CA ASP A 161 12.82 13.52 10.11
C ASP A 161 13.31 14.09 8.77
N THR A 162 13.32 15.42 8.66
CA THR A 162 14.03 16.09 7.57
C THR A 162 15.53 15.82 7.71
N PRO A 163 16.25 15.55 6.60
CA PRO A 163 17.70 15.45 6.63
C PRO A 163 18.29 16.71 7.29
N PRO A 164 19.33 16.59 8.13
CA PRO A 164 20.00 17.77 8.67
C PRO A 164 20.45 18.65 7.50
N ILE A 165 20.13 19.95 7.56
CA ILE A 165 20.59 20.93 6.59
C ILE A 165 22.11 20.99 6.74
N VAL A 166 22.85 20.43 5.78
CA VAL A 166 24.30 20.61 5.72
C VAL A 166 24.53 21.99 5.12
N SER A 167 24.77 22.98 5.99
CA SER A 167 25.22 24.33 5.66
C SER A 167 26.68 24.36 5.23
#